data_AF-A0A8T5QHZ9-F1
#
_entry.id   AF-A0A8T5QHZ9-F1
#
_cell.length_a   1.000
_cell.length_b   1.000
_cell.length_c   1.000
_cell.angle_alpha   90.00
_cell.angle_beta   90.00
_cell.angle_gamma   90.00
#
_symmetry.space_group_name_H-M   'P 1'
#
loop_
_entity.id
_entity.type
_entity.pdbx_description
1 polymer ?
#
loop_
_entity_poly.entity_id
_entity_poly.type
_entity_poly.pdbx_seq_one_letter_code
_entity_poly.pdbx_strand_id
1 'polypeptide(L)'
;MAEKRGDDAGSSTSNKLILKKAVHKRIKQIESKAFVSEREIYDLIRGFFKKYLGVDYEFTHEELIKELRKVYLSREVQEKVNDLFHKISEIEHTSKAFPREHLEQILAEFKVLVDELIVSHYEKEKAFFRKIRDSLHKLFSRKHHKMLEVDESILSEHERIIVKMNMLLDNSKRLIDRNLEESKKIYQELTDLYNSLDESRKQAYFKPVQELYNMIRSKGG
;
A
#
# COMPACT_ATOMS: atom_id res chain seq x y z
N MET A 1 7.50 -29.93 -10.51
CA MET A 1 7.87 -29.26 -9.24
C MET A 1 7.58 -27.78 -9.43
N ALA A 2 6.52 -27.28 -8.81
CA ALA A 2 6.12 -25.88 -8.91
C ALA A 2 6.56 -25.16 -7.64
N GLU A 3 7.47 -24.19 -7.77
CA GLU A 3 7.92 -23.35 -6.67
C GLU A 3 6.78 -22.44 -6.22
N LYS A 4 6.40 -22.59 -4.95
CA LYS A 4 5.54 -21.65 -4.23
C LYS A 4 6.29 -20.32 -4.10
N ARG A 5 5.92 -19.30 -4.88
CA ARG A 5 6.27 -17.90 -4.58
C ARG A 5 5.45 -17.48 -3.36
N GLY A 6 6.15 -17.20 -2.27
CA GLY A 6 5.55 -16.76 -1.01
C GLY A 6 4.96 -15.36 -1.12
N ASP A 7 3.78 -15.21 -0.54
CA ASP A 7 3.07 -13.95 -0.35
C ASP A 7 3.83 -13.05 0.64
N ASP A 8 4.58 -12.08 0.12
CA ASP A 8 5.31 -11.07 0.90
C ASP A 8 4.52 -9.75 0.97
N ALA A 9 3.27 -9.82 1.45
CA ALA A 9 2.33 -8.70 1.47
C ALA A 9 2.68 -7.62 2.51
N GLY A 10 3.57 -7.89 3.47
CA GLY A 10 4.06 -6.91 4.45
C GLY A 10 5.03 -5.87 3.88
N SER A 11 5.55 -6.11 2.68
CA SER A 11 6.60 -5.30 2.06
C SER A 11 6.05 -4.10 1.28
N SER A 12 4.78 -4.11 0.85
CA SER A 12 4.22 -3.22 -0.19
C SER A 12 4.41 -1.71 0.05
N THR A 13 3.99 -1.18 1.21
CA THR A 13 3.95 0.27 1.44
C THR A 13 5.32 0.86 1.75
N SER A 14 6.13 0.17 2.56
CA SER A 14 7.54 0.54 2.79
C SER A 14 8.34 0.46 1.49
N ASN A 15 8.10 -0.59 0.68
CA ASN A 15 8.70 -0.72 -0.65
C ASN A 15 8.31 0.43 -1.57
N LYS A 16 7.09 0.96 -1.48
CA LYS A 16 6.64 2.09 -2.29
C LYS A 16 7.33 3.42 -1.93
N LEU A 17 7.57 3.71 -0.65
CA LEU A 17 8.40 4.88 -0.26
C LEU A 17 9.86 4.71 -0.65
N ILE A 18 10.39 3.51 -0.46
CA ILE A 18 11.76 3.17 -0.86
C ILE A 18 11.88 3.32 -2.38
N LEU A 19 10.89 2.85 -3.14
CA LEU A 19 10.81 2.99 -4.60
C LEU A 19 10.77 4.47 -4.99
N LYS A 20 9.91 5.28 -4.37
CA LYS A 20 9.86 6.73 -4.59
C LYS A 20 11.22 7.40 -4.33
N LYS A 21 11.84 7.13 -3.18
CA LYS A 21 13.18 7.67 -2.85
C LYS A 21 14.23 7.24 -3.86
N ALA A 22 14.22 5.97 -4.26
CA ALA A 22 15.14 5.42 -5.25
C ALA A 22 14.97 6.08 -6.63
N VAL A 23 13.72 6.26 -7.08
CA VAL A 23 13.41 6.98 -8.33
C VAL A 23 13.85 8.44 -8.24
N HIS A 24 13.51 9.15 -7.16
CA HIS A 24 13.94 10.56 -6.99
C HIS A 24 15.46 10.71 -6.99
N LYS A 25 16.17 9.79 -6.35
CA LYS A 25 17.64 9.75 -6.39
C LYS A 25 18.13 9.52 -7.82
N ARG A 26 17.49 8.62 -8.56
CA ARG A 26 17.88 8.32 -9.94
C ARG A 26 17.60 9.48 -10.90
N ILE A 27 16.47 10.17 -10.76
CA ILE A 27 16.15 11.39 -11.52
C ILE A 27 17.23 12.44 -11.29
N LYS A 28 17.57 12.75 -10.02
CA LYS A 28 18.64 13.70 -9.69
C LYS A 28 20.00 13.31 -10.29
N GLN A 29 20.31 12.02 -10.30
CA GLN A 29 21.54 11.51 -10.93
C GLN A 29 21.54 11.78 -12.43
N ILE A 30 20.43 11.54 -13.12
CA ILE A 30 20.29 11.79 -14.56
C ILE A 30 20.40 13.29 -14.85
N GLU A 31 19.67 14.14 -14.12
CA GLU A 31 19.70 15.60 -14.26
C GLU A 31 21.11 16.17 -14.05
N SER A 32 21.92 15.57 -13.17
CA SER A 32 23.28 16.02 -12.89
C SER A 32 24.30 15.69 -14.01
N LYS A 33 23.94 14.87 -14.99
CA LYS A 33 24.84 14.50 -16.09
C LYS A 33 24.96 15.64 -17.11
N ALA A 34 26.12 15.74 -17.74
CA ALA A 34 26.32 16.65 -18.89
C ALA A 34 25.42 16.27 -20.07
N PHE A 35 25.16 14.98 -20.25
CA PHE A 35 24.29 14.44 -21.30
C PHE A 35 23.22 13.52 -20.69
N VAL A 36 21.95 13.77 -21.04
CA VAL A 36 20.79 12.99 -20.61
C VAL A 36 20.42 12.04 -21.74
N SER A 37 20.42 10.74 -21.46
CA SER A 37 20.10 9.71 -22.46
C SER A 37 18.61 9.40 -22.47
N GLU A 38 18.00 9.43 -23.65
CA GLU A 38 16.63 8.96 -23.93
C GLU A 38 16.37 7.55 -23.37
N ARG A 39 17.30 6.62 -23.64
CA ARG A 39 17.22 5.24 -23.15
C ARG A 39 17.22 5.16 -21.63
N GLU A 40 17.99 6.01 -20.95
CA GLU A 40 18.05 5.99 -19.49
C GLU A 40 16.74 6.48 -18.85
N ILE A 41 16.06 7.45 -19.47
CA ILE A 41 14.74 7.91 -19.06
C ILE A 41 13.71 6.81 -19.28
N TYR A 42 13.72 6.20 -20.46
CA TYR A 42 12.86 5.08 -20.82
C TYR A 42 12.96 3.94 -19.81
N ASP A 43 14.18 3.47 -19.54
CA ASP A 43 14.46 2.37 -18.62
C ASP A 43 14.06 2.72 -17.17
N LEU A 44 14.27 3.96 -16.76
CA LEU A 44 13.86 4.44 -15.44
C LEU A 44 12.34 4.35 -15.27
N ILE A 45 11.59 4.87 -16.24
CA ILE A 45 10.12 4.95 -16.14
C ILE A 45 9.52 3.54 -16.21
N ARG A 46 9.93 2.72 -17.18
CA ARG A 46 9.50 1.32 -17.24
C ARG A 46 9.88 0.55 -15.98
N GLY A 47 11.11 0.72 -15.50
CA GLY A 47 11.59 0.07 -14.29
C GLY A 47 10.79 0.45 -13.05
N PHE A 48 10.32 1.69 -12.95
CA PHE A 48 9.41 2.11 -11.89
C PHE A 48 8.07 1.41 -12.00
N PHE A 49 7.38 1.45 -13.15
CA PHE A 49 6.06 0.85 -13.29
C PHE A 49 6.09 -0.68 -13.09
N LYS A 50 7.16 -1.33 -13.55
CA LYS A 50 7.43 -2.75 -13.29
C LYS A 50 7.40 -3.07 -11.80
N LYS A 51 8.18 -2.30 -11.02
CA LYS A 51 8.27 -2.45 -9.56
C LYS A 51 6.99 -2.01 -8.84
N TYR A 52 6.35 -0.93 -9.31
CA TYR A 52 5.14 -0.37 -8.71
C TYR A 52 3.94 -1.33 -8.84
N LEU A 53 3.83 -2.02 -9.98
CA LEU A 53 2.77 -2.98 -10.27
C LEU A 53 3.13 -4.41 -9.85
N GLY A 54 4.38 -4.69 -9.52
CA GLY A 54 4.83 -6.03 -9.14
C GLY A 54 4.83 -7.03 -10.31
N VAL A 55 4.99 -6.55 -11.54
CA VAL A 55 5.08 -7.39 -12.75
C VAL A 55 6.53 -7.74 -13.05
N ASP A 56 6.81 -8.97 -13.46
CA ASP A 56 8.16 -9.45 -13.76
C ASP A 56 8.47 -9.55 -15.27
N TYR A 57 7.48 -9.32 -16.14
CA TYR A 57 7.62 -9.29 -17.60
C TYR A 57 7.82 -7.87 -18.16
N GLU A 58 8.16 -7.77 -19.45
CA GLU A 58 8.14 -6.50 -20.20
C GLU A 58 6.74 -6.25 -20.72
N PHE A 59 6.16 -5.10 -20.40
CA PHE A 59 4.78 -4.77 -20.77
C PHE A 59 4.73 -3.78 -21.92
N THR A 60 3.81 -3.98 -22.86
CA THR A 60 3.44 -2.96 -23.84
C THR A 60 2.69 -1.79 -23.18
N HIS A 61 2.52 -0.68 -23.91
CA HIS A 61 1.68 0.43 -23.46
C HIS A 61 0.26 -0.05 -23.07
N GLU A 62 -0.36 -0.88 -23.91
CA GLU A 62 -1.72 -1.39 -23.67
C GLU A 62 -1.79 -2.28 -22.43
N GLU A 63 -0.81 -3.16 -22.26
CA GLU A 63 -0.71 -4.03 -21.09
C GLU A 63 -0.55 -3.23 -19.81
N LEU A 64 0.26 -2.18 -19.83
CA LEU A 64 0.42 -1.31 -18.68
C LEU A 64 -0.88 -0.62 -18.30
N ILE A 65 -1.62 -0.06 -19.27
CA ILE A 65 -2.91 0.57 -18.98
C ILE A 65 -3.88 -0.45 -18.40
N LYS A 66 -3.86 -1.69 -18.90
CA LYS A 66 -4.66 -2.79 -18.35
C LYS A 66 -4.27 -3.11 -16.90
N GLU A 67 -2.99 -3.17 -16.58
CA GLU A 67 -2.50 -3.38 -15.20
C GLU A 67 -2.84 -2.20 -14.29
N LEU A 68 -2.65 -0.96 -14.76
CA LEU A 68 -3.00 0.24 -14.02
C LEU A 68 -4.50 0.35 -13.75
N ARG A 69 -5.37 -0.15 -14.62
CA ARG A 69 -6.83 -0.21 -14.36
C ARG A 69 -7.18 -1.13 -13.19
N LYS A 70 -6.34 -2.13 -12.87
CA LYS A 70 -6.51 -2.96 -11.66
C LYS A 70 -6.21 -2.16 -10.40
N VAL A 71 -5.41 -1.11 -10.50
CA VAL A 71 -5.14 -0.16 -9.43
C VAL A 71 -6.12 1.00 -9.58
N TYR A 72 -7.01 1.20 -8.60
CA TYR A 72 -7.90 2.35 -8.71
C TYR A 72 -7.11 3.65 -8.57
N LEU A 73 -7.09 4.44 -9.64
CA LEU A 73 -6.45 5.75 -9.79
C LEU A 73 -7.54 6.78 -10.12
N SER A 74 -7.33 8.04 -9.76
CA SER A 74 -8.22 9.10 -10.23
C SER A 74 -8.10 9.24 -11.74
N ARG A 75 -9.15 9.73 -12.39
CA ARG A 75 -9.16 9.97 -13.84
C ARG A 75 -8.01 10.88 -14.26
N GLU A 76 -7.74 11.92 -13.49
CA GLU A 76 -6.63 12.85 -13.73
C GLU A 76 -5.27 12.16 -13.71
N VAL A 77 -5.03 11.28 -12.73
CA VAL A 77 -3.76 10.52 -12.66
C VAL A 77 -3.67 9.55 -13.84
N GLN A 78 -4.76 8.90 -14.24
CA GLN A 78 -4.76 8.04 -15.42
C GLN A 78 -4.42 8.80 -16.71
N GLU A 79 -4.97 10.00 -16.89
CA GLU A 79 -4.66 10.88 -18.02
C GLU A 79 -3.18 11.25 -18.02
N LYS A 80 -2.62 11.67 -16.87
CA LYS A 80 -1.17 11.95 -16.75
C LYS A 80 -0.29 10.73 -17.05
N VAL A 81 -0.69 9.53 -16.63
CA VAL A 81 0.05 8.31 -16.98
C VAL A 81 0.01 8.10 -18.51
N ASN A 82 -1.17 8.18 -19.14
CA ASN A 82 -1.31 8.00 -20.58
C ASN A 82 -0.44 9.01 -21.36
N ASP A 83 -0.48 10.28 -20.96
CA ASP A 83 0.29 11.35 -21.61
C ASP A 83 1.79 11.10 -21.49
N LEU A 84 2.26 10.69 -20.31
CA LEU A 84 3.66 10.34 -20.09
C LEU A 84 4.08 9.16 -20.98
N PHE A 85 3.24 8.13 -21.08
CA PHE A 85 3.55 6.97 -21.92
C PHE A 85 3.54 7.29 -23.41
N HIS A 86 2.68 8.20 -23.86
CA HIS A 86 2.70 8.67 -25.23
C HIS A 86 4.07 9.30 -25.56
N LYS A 87 4.55 10.19 -24.69
CA LYS A 87 5.89 10.83 -24.84
C LYS A 87 7.03 9.81 -24.84
N ILE A 88 6.96 8.79 -24.00
CA ILE A 88 7.97 7.71 -23.95
C ILE A 88 7.91 6.84 -25.22
N SER A 89 6.72 6.55 -25.72
CA SER A 89 6.52 5.79 -26.96
C SER A 89 7.05 6.55 -28.18
N GLU A 90 6.90 7.88 -28.20
CA GLU A 90 7.54 8.72 -29.21
C GLU A 90 9.07 8.57 -29.19
N ILE A 91 9.68 8.55 -28.00
CA ILE A 91 11.13 8.31 -27.83
C ILE A 91 11.54 6.95 -28.38
N GLU A 92 10.75 5.90 -28.16
CA GLU A 92 11.08 4.53 -28.61
C GLU A 92 10.98 4.36 -30.13
N HIS A 93 10.03 5.05 -30.77
CA HIS A 93 9.69 4.82 -32.18
C HIS A 93 10.20 5.89 -33.15
N THR A 94 10.76 7.00 -32.66
CA THR A 94 11.33 8.03 -33.52
C THR A 94 12.85 7.90 -33.61
N SER A 95 13.39 8.24 -34.79
CA SER A 95 14.85 8.36 -34.98
C SER A 95 15.36 9.77 -34.68
N LYS A 96 14.47 10.68 -34.25
CA LYS A 96 14.81 12.07 -33.96
C LYS A 96 15.43 12.17 -32.57
N ALA A 97 16.57 12.84 -32.47
CA ALA A 97 17.15 13.21 -31.19
C ALA A 97 16.26 14.25 -30.49
N PHE A 98 15.98 14.04 -29.21
CA PHE A 98 15.22 14.99 -28.41
C PHE A 98 16.14 16.02 -27.76
N PRO A 99 15.72 17.30 -27.72
CA PRO A 99 16.45 18.32 -27.00
C PRO A 99 16.44 18.02 -25.49
N ARG A 100 17.53 18.38 -24.81
CA ARG A 100 17.72 18.11 -23.39
C ARG A 100 16.57 18.64 -22.53
N GLU A 101 16.06 19.82 -22.86
CA GLU A 101 14.97 20.49 -22.15
C GLU A 101 13.68 19.65 -22.18
N HIS A 102 13.43 18.96 -23.30
CA HIS A 102 12.27 18.06 -23.41
C HIS A 102 12.44 16.81 -22.54
N LEU A 103 13.63 16.25 -22.49
CA LEU A 103 13.95 15.11 -21.62
C LEU A 103 13.85 15.46 -20.14
N GLU A 104 14.30 16.66 -19.74
CA GLU A 104 14.15 17.18 -18.38
C GLU A 104 12.67 17.43 -18.03
N GLN A 105 11.86 17.89 -18.99
CA GLN A 105 10.42 18.03 -18.80
C GLN A 105 9.75 16.67 -18.53
N ILE A 106 10.08 15.63 -19.31
CA ILE A 106 9.56 14.28 -19.09
C ILE A 106 9.93 13.76 -17.69
N LEU A 107 11.17 14.00 -17.24
CA LEU A 107 11.61 13.63 -15.89
C LEU A 107 10.85 14.38 -14.79
N ALA A 108 10.58 15.67 -14.98
CA ALA A 108 9.82 16.47 -14.04
C ALA A 108 8.36 16.00 -13.93
N GLU A 109 7.70 15.75 -15.07
CA GLU A 109 6.34 15.20 -15.12
C GLU A 109 6.29 13.81 -14.47
N PHE A 110 7.25 12.95 -14.79
CA PHE A 110 7.35 11.63 -14.19
C PHE A 110 7.53 11.68 -12.68
N LYS A 111 8.34 12.61 -12.17
CA LYS A 111 8.53 12.81 -10.73
C LYS A 111 7.23 13.19 -10.02
N VAL A 112 6.47 14.13 -10.58
CA VAL A 112 5.15 14.51 -10.05
C VAL A 112 4.21 13.31 -10.07
N LEU A 113 4.21 12.54 -11.16
CA LEU A 113 3.37 11.37 -11.28
C LEU A 113 3.73 10.28 -10.26
N VAL A 114 5.01 10.05 -9.99
CA VAL A 114 5.46 9.14 -8.92
C VAL A 114 4.94 9.61 -7.57
N ASP A 115 5.00 10.91 -7.30
CA ASP A 115 4.44 11.47 -6.06
C ASP A 115 2.93 11.22 -5.97
N GLU A 116 2.17 11.47 -7.04
CA GLU A 116 0.72 11.26 -7.08
C GLU A 116 0.31 9.78 -6.98
N LEU A 117 1.01 8.88 -7.68
CA LEU A 117 0.76 7.43 -7.61
C LEU A 117 1.00 6.88 -6.22
N ILE A 118 2.04 7.37 -5.56
CA ILE A 118 2.39 6.95 -4.21
C ILE A 118 1.43 7.58 -3.19
N VAL A 119 1.11 8.88 -3.31
CA VAL A 119 0.15 9.59 -2.45
C VAL A 119 -1.27 9.04 -2.59
N SER A 120 -1.75 8.77 -3.79
CA SER A 120 -3.09 8.17 -4.01
C SER A 120 -3.22 6.78 -3.37
N HIS A 121 -2.12 6.02 -3.32
CA HIS A 121 -2.05 4.79 -2.53
C HIS A 121 -2.19 5.06 -1.02
N TYR A 122 -1.50 6.09 -0.51
CA TYR A 122 -1.59 6.50 0.91
C TYR A 122 -2.95 7.08 1.31
N GLU A 123 -3.57 7.89 0.47
CA GLU A 123 -4.84 8.53 0.76
C GLU A 123 -5.98 7.52 0.83
N LYS A 124 -5.91 6.43 0.04
CA LYS A 124 -6.83 5.31 0.17
C LYS A 124 -6.69 4.56 1.49
N GLU A 125 -5.46 4.26 1.89
CA GLU A 125 -5.21 3.67 3.20
C GLU A 125 -5.79 4.60 4.28
N LYS A 126 -5.47 5.90 4.25
CA LYS A 126 -6.01 6.89 5.20
C LYS A 126 -7.53 7.04 5.17
N ALA A 127 -8.17 7.01 4.00
CA ALA A 127 -9.63 7.16 3.88
C ALA A 127 -10.37 5.91 4.38
N PHE A 128 -9.81 4.72 4.12
CA PHE A 128 -10.26 3.47 4.72
C PHE A 128 -10.11 3.52 6.25
N PHE A 129 -8.96 3.97 6.76
CA PHE A 129 -8.73 4.11 8.20
C PHE A 129 -9.53 5.24 8.84
N ARG A 130 -9.84 6.35 8.18
CA ARG A 130 -10.75 7.39 8.72
C ARG A 130 -12.15 6.84 8.93
N LYS A 131 -12.70 6.10 7.97
CA LYS A 131 -14.01 5.43 8.11
C LYS A 131 -14.01 4.43 9.28
N ILE A 132 -12.89 3.75 9.51
CA ILE A 132 -12.70 2.83 10.64
C ILE A 132 -12.55 3.60 11.96
N ARG A 133 -11.71 4.63 12.00
CA ARG A 133 -11.45 5.49 13.18
C ARG A 133 -12.72 6.18 13.65
N ASP A 134 -13.53 6.69 12.74
CA ASP A 134 -14.77 7.40 13.08
C ASP A 134 -15.85 6.44 13.59
N SER A 135 -15.81 5.17 13.17
CA SER A 135 -16.63 4.09 13.75
C SER A 135 -16.14 3.66 15.13
N LEU A 136 -14.82 3.69 15.35
CA LEU A 136 -14.15 3.25 16.57
C LEU A 136 -14.05 4.33 17.66
N HIS A 137 -14.03 5.62 17.32
CA HIS A 137 -13.86 6.73 18.28
C HIS A 137 -14.90 6.75 19.42
N LYS A 138 -16.03 6.05 19.24
CA LYS A 138 -17.07 5.89 20.26
C LYS A 138 -16.75 4.82 21.33
N LEU A 139 -15.76 3.95 21.10
CA LEU A 139 -15.49 2.76 21.94
C LEU A 139 -14.10 2.73 22.60
N PHE A 140 -13.18 3.64 22.25
CA PHE A 140 -11.81 3.61 22.76
C PHE A 140 -11.59 4.47 24.01
N SER A 141 -10.90 3.91 25.01
CA SER A 141 -10.40 4.67 26.15
C SER A 141 -9.12 5.44 25.81
N ARG A 142 -8.91 6.59 26.46
CA ARG A 142 -7.77 7.51 26.27
C ARG A 142 -6.38 6.84 26.31
N LYS A 143 -6.24 5.66 26.94
CA LYS A 143 -4.96 4.95 27.09
C LYS A 143 -4.43 4.37 25.76
N HIS A 144 -5.33 3.97 24.86
CA HIS A 144 -4.97 3.42 23.54
C HIS A 144 -4.75 4.49 22.48
N HIS A 145 -5.19 5.72 22.74
CA HIS A 145 -4.96 6.85 21.83
C HIS A 145 -3.47 7.13 21.65
N LYS A 146 -2.68 7.02 22.73
CA LYS A 146 -1.20 7.13 22.68
C LYS A 146 -0.51 6.01 21.90
N MET A 147 -1.13 4.84 21.79
CA MET A 147 -0.59 3.74 20.96
C MET A 147 -0.89 3.95 19.47
N LEU A 148 -2.00 4.61 19.14
CA LEU A 148 -2.37 5.01 17.78
C LEU A 148 -1.67 6.30 17.32
N GLU A 149 -1.13 7.10 18.25
CA GLU A 149 -0.28 8.27 17.94
C GLU A 149 1.12 7.89 17.44
N VAL A 150 1.53 6.62 17.57
CA VAL A 150 2.71 6.10 16.89
C VAL A 150 2.43 6.17 15.41
N ASP A 151 3.04 7.14 14.74
CA ASP A 151 2.86 7.57 13.35
C ASP A 151 2.45 6.39 12.43
N GLU A 152 1.12 6.15 12.33
CA GLU A 152 0.53 5.01 11.61
C GLU A 152 0.96 4.98 10.13
N SER A 153 1.48 6.11 9.64
CA SER A 153 2.09 6.29 8.33
C SER A 153 3.39 5.49 8.12
N ILE A 154 4.04 5.04 9.20
CA ILE A 154 5.29 4.26 9.18
C ILE A 154 5.01 2.74 9.13
N LEU A 155 3.87 2.29 9.67
CA LEU A 155 3.55 0.86 9.77
C LEU A 155 3.10 0.30 8.41
N SER A 156 3.68 -0.84 8.04
CA SER A 156 3.21 -1.66 6.93
C SER A 156 1.78 -2.16 7.17
N GLU A 157 1.06 -2.51 6.10
CA GLU A 157 -0.26 -3.12 6.18
C GLU A 157 -0.29 -4.33 7.14
N HIS A 158 0.79 -5.11 7.14
CA HIS A 158 0.96 -6.25 8.02
C HIS A 158 1.05 -5.85 9.50
N GLU A 159 1.89 -4.87 9.82
CA GLU A 159 2.02 -4.37 11.20
C GLU A 159 0.71 -3.75 11.68
N ARG A 160 -0.05 -3.08 10.80
CA ARG A 160 -1.37 -2.54 11.13
C ARG A 160 -2.38 -3.65 11.45
N ILE A 161 -2.37 -4.75 10.69
CA ILE A 161 -3.22 -5.92 10.97
C ILE A 161 -2.85 -6.53 12.32
N ILE A 162 -1.56 -6.69 12.63
CA ILE A 162 -1.07 -7.21 13.92
C ILE A 162 -1.53 -6.31 15.08
N VAL A 163 -1.33 -4.99 14.93
CA VAL A 163 -1.76 -4.01 15.94
C VAL A 163 -3.28 -4.07 16.12
N LYS A 164 -4.06 -4.14 15.03
CA LYS A 164 -5.51 -4.25 15.08
C LYS A 164 -5.97 -5.54 15.76
N MET A 165 -5.39 -6.70 15.42
CA MET A 165 -5.68 -7.98 16.06
C MET A 165 -5.43 -7.91 17.58
N ASN A 166 -4.27 -7.41 17.98
CA ASN A 166 -3.90 -7.29 19.39
C ASN A 166 -4.81 -6.31 20.14
N MET A 167 -5.19 -5.20 19.49
CA MET A 167 -6.12 -4.22 20.07
C MET A 167 -7.53 -4.78 20.26
N LEU A 168 -8.08 -5.48 19.26
CA LEU A 168 -9.40 -6.10 19.36
C LEU A 168 -9.42 -7.19 20.44
N LEU A 169 -8.34 -7.98 20.53
CA LEU A 169 -8.15 -8.96 21.60
C LEU A 169 -8.16 -8.32 23.00
N ASP A 170 -7.31 -7.31 23.23
CA ASP A 170 -7.21 -6.63 24.53
C ASP A 170 -8.50 -5.88 24.90
N ASN A 171 -9.12 -5.19 23.94
CA ASN A 171 -10.38 -4.50 24.17
C ASN A 171 -11.51 -5.46 24.52
N SER A 172 -11.66 -6.55 23.75
CA SER A 172 -12.71 -7.52 24.04
C SER A 172 -12.48 -8.12 25.43
N LYS A 173 -11.26 -8.56 25.77
CA LYS A 173 -10.91 -9.08 27.11
C LYS A 173 -11.29 -8.12 28.24
N ARG A 174 -11.03 -6.81 28.09
CA ARG A 174 -11.38 -5.79 29.09
C ARG A 174 -12.88 -5.55 29.23
N LEU A 175 -13.63 -5.74 28.15
CA LEU A 175 -15.08 -5.52 28.14
C LEU A 175 -15.86 -6.73 28.61
N ILE A 176 -15.30 -7.95 28.61
CA ILE A 176 -15.99 -9.17 29.07
C ILE A 176 -16.67 -8.97 30.43
N ASP A 177 -15.97 -8.39 31.41
CA ASP A 177 -16.52 -8.20 32.76
C ASP A 177 -17.39 -6.94 32.91
N ARG A 178 -17.30 -5.99 31.97
CA ARG A 178 -17.97 -4.67 32.08
C ARG A 178 -19.20 -4.53 31.19
N ASN A 179 -19.15 -5.10 29.99
CA ASN A 179 -20.17 -5.03 28.97
C ASN A 179 -20.00 -6.20 27.99
N LEU A 180 -20.65 -7.33 28.29
CA LEU A 180 -20.54 -8.57 27.53
C LEU A 180 -21.03 -8.43 26.09
N GLU A 181 -22.11 -7.69 25.85
CA GLU A 181 -22.66 -7.49 24.50
C GLU A 181 -21.69 -6.72 23.61
N GLU A 182 -21.01 -5.72 24.16
CA GLU A 182 -19.98 -5.00 23.42
C GLU A 182 -18.73 -5.86 23.19
N SER A 183 -18.34 -6.69 24.17
CA SER A 183 -17.27 -7.68 23.98
C SER A 183 -17.57 -8.65 22.83
N LYS A 184 -18.81 -9.13 22.72
CA LYS A 184 -19.26 -10.00 21.61
C LYS A 184 -19.15 -9.31 20.25
N LYS A 185 -19.53 -8.03 20.15
CA LYS A 185 -19.37 -7.26 18.89
C LYS A 185 -17.90 -7.12 18.49
N ILE A 186 -17.03 -6.76 19.42
CA ILE A 186 -15.57 -6.68 19.16
C ILE A 186 -15.01 -8.05 18.77
N TYR A 187 -15.49 -9.12 19.41
CA TYR A 187 -15.10 -10.48 19.06
C TYR A 187 -15.55 -10.87 17.64
N GLN A 188 -16.73 -10.42 17.21
CA GLN A 188 -17.18 -10.62 15.82
C GLN A 188 -16.25 -9.91 14.83
N GLU A 189 -15.89 -8.64 15.09
CA GLU A 189 -14.94 -7.91 14.24
C GLU A 189 -13.55 -8.58 14.22
N LEU A 190 -13.08 -9.07 15.37
CA LEU A 190 -11.85 -9.85 15.46
C LEU A 190 -11.93 -11.13 14.63
N THR A 191 -13.08 -11.79 14.62
CA THR A 191 -13.29 -13.04 13.86
C THR A 191 -13.33 -12.76 12.36
N ASP A 192 -13.98 -11.68 11.94
CA ASP A 192 -14.00 -11.26 10.52
C ASP A 192 -12.59 -10.91 10.05
N LEU A 193 -11.80 -10.20 10.88
CA LEU A 193 -10.40 -9.90 10.60
C LEU A 193 -9.54 -11.16 10.60
N TYR A 194 -9.75 -12.08 11.53
CA TYR A 194 -9.05 -13.36 11.58
C TYR A 194 -9.30 -14.21 10.33
N ASN A 195 -10.54 -14.22 9.84
CA ASN A 195 -10.94 -14.99 8.66
C ASN A 195 -10.32 -14.46 7.36
N SER A 196 -9.98 -13.17 7.30
CA SER A 196 -9.29 -12.57 6.15
C SER A 196 -7.78 -12.77 6.15
N LEU A 197 -7.20 -13.35 7.21
CA LEU A 197 -5.77 -13.66 7.28
C LEU A 197 -5.41 -14.91 6.45
N ASP A 198 -4.15 -14.97 6.02
CA ASP A 198 -3.55 -16.20 5.48
C ASP A 198 -3.35 -17.27 6.58
N GLU A 199 -3.15 -18.53 6.17
CA GLU A 199 -3.07 -19.67 7.09
C GLU A 199 -1.93 -19.58 8.10
N SER A 200 -0.78 -19.01 7.72
CA SER A 200 0.36 -18.83 8.64
C SER A 200 -0.04 -17.90 9.80
N ARG A 201 -0.71 -16.80 9.47
CA ARG A 201 -1.18 -15.82 10.46
C ARG A 201 -2.37 -16.33 11.27
N LYS A 202 -3.27 -17.09 10.65
CA LYS A 202 -4.36 -17.77 11.37
C LYS A 202 -3.82 -18.68 12.45
N GLN A 203 -2.73 -19.40 12.20
CA GLN A 203 -2.09 -20.24 13.23
C GLN A 203 -1.57 -19.40 14.41
N ALA A 204 -0.92 -18.27 14.15
CA ALA A 204 -0.38 -17.40 15.20
C ALA A 204 -1.48 -16.82 16.12
N TYR A 205 -2.66 -16.52 15.58
CA TYR A 205 -3.76 -15.92 16.32
C TYR A 205 -4.84 -16.90 16.76
N PHE A 206 -4.80 -18.16 16.32
CA PHE A 206 -5.80 -19.17 16.65
C PHE A 206 -6.01 -19.29 18.16
N LYS A 207 -4.92 -19.49 18.90
CA LYS A 207 -4.98 -19.69 20.36
C LYS A 207 -5.54 -18.45 21.09
N PRO A 208 -5.05 -17.22 20.86
CA PRO A 208 -5.64 -16.02 21.46
C PRO A 208 -7.12 -15.80 21.15
N VAL A 209 -7.55 -16.04 19.90
CA VAL A 209 -8.95 -15.88 19.48
C VAL A 209 -9.84 -16.94 20.15
N GLN A 210 -9.37 -18.18 20.18
CA GLN A 210 -10.07 -19.29 20.85
C GLN A 210 -10.19 -19.07 22.36
N GLU A 211 -9.13 -18.58 23.01
CA GLU A 211 -9.18 -18.21 24.43
C GLU A 211 -10.23 -17.15 24.69
N LEU A 212 -10.28 -16.10 23.87
CA LEU A 212 -11.27 -15.03 23.99
C LEU A 212 -12.70 -15.56 23.82
N TYR A 213 -12.93 -16.42 22.83
CA TYR A 213 -14.21 -17.10 22.64
C TYR A 213 -14.66 -17.87 23.90
N ASN A 214 -13.75 -18.65 24.47
CA ASN A 214 -14.03 -19.44 25.68
C ASN A 214 -14.37 -18.53 26.87
N MET A 215 -13.67 -17.41 27.03
CA MET A 215 -13.98 -16.43 28.07
C MET A 215 -15.37 -15.84 27.89
N ILE A 216 -15.73 -15.39 26.68
CA ILE A 216 -17.06 -14.85 26.37
C ILE A 216 -18.15 -15.89 26.63
N ARG A 217 -17.93 -17.13 26.19
CA ARG A 217 -18.87 -18.24 26.38
C ARG A 217 -19.08 -18.54 27.86
N SER A 218 -18.02 -18.58 28.67
CA SER A 218 -18.08 -18.87 30.10
C SER A 218 -18.84 -17.81 30.92
N LYS A 219 -18.98 -16.60 30.38
CA LYS A 219 -19.68 -15.48 31.02
C LYS A 219 -21.13 -15.31 30.54
N GLY A 220 -21.48 -15.88 29.38
CA GLY A 220 -22.79 -15.76 28.77
C GLY A 220 -23.67 -17.00 28.86
N GLY A 221 -23.15 -18.11 29.39
CA GLY A 221 -23.92 -19.30 29.77
C GLY A 221 -24.19 -19.30 31.26
#